data_AF-A0A9D1AVM8-F1
#
_entry.id   AF-A0A9D1AVM8-F1
#
_cell.length_a   1.000
_cell.length_b   1.000
_cell.length_c   1.000
_cell.angle_alpha   90.00
_cell.angle_beta   90.00
_cell.angle_gamma   90.00
#
_symmetry.space_group_name_H-M   'P 1'
#
loop_
_entity.id
_entity.type
_entity.pdbx_description
1 polymer ?
#
loop_
_entity_poly.entity_id
_entity_poly.type
_entity_poly.pdbx_seq_one_letter_code
_entity_poly.pdbx_strand_id
1 'polypeptide(L)'
;MQLPYSMRDALVDDLDEYLEAISSTPDTEAVVGYVIELFETYAEDKNLDEIVPQLEEEGQLDGSLSEVLEEEMSSNDEFEYTGEEIVSLLERLCDIEWETEDEGGDEEEEEEEEEDASFF
;
A
#
# COMPACT_ATOMS: atom_id res chain seq x y z
N MET A 1 -6.10 -8.28 5.23
CA MET A 1 -5.73 -7.29 6.28
C MET A 1 -6.26 -5.91 5.97
N GLN A 2 -6.68 -5.11 6.96
CA GLN A 2 -6.93 -3.67 6.75
C GLN A 2 -5.74 -2.82 7.23
N LEU A 3 -5.19 -2.01 6.33
CA LEU A 3 -4.07 -1.10 6.59
C LEU A 3 -4.39 0.33 6.14
N PRO A 4 -3.83 1.38 6.75
CA PRO A 4 -4.15 2.76 6.39
C PRO A 4 -3.59 3.12 5.01
N TYR A 5 -4.37 3.81 4.18
CA TYR A 5 -3.92 4.23 2.84
C TYR A 5 -2.67 5.13 2.89
N SER A 6 -2.48 5.89 3.97
CA SER A 6 -1.26 6.68 4.20
C SER A 6 0.02 5.84 4.14
N MET A 7 -0.06 4.56 4.53
CA MET A 7 1.06 3.62 4.49
C MET A 7 1.34 3.13 3.07
N ARG A 8 0.28 2.87 2.29
CA ARG A 8 0.38 2.53 0.87
C ARG A 8 1.08 3.63 0.09
N ASP A 9 0.64 4.87 0.28
CA ASP A 9 1.17 6.05 -0.41
C ASP A 9 2.68 6.22 -0.12
N ALA A 10 3.04 6.17 1.17
CA ALA A 10 4.43 6.27 1.59
C ALA A 10 5.32 5.11 1.06
N LEU A 11 4.78 3.89 1.01
CA LEU A 11 5.48 2.75 0.41
C LEU A 11 5.74 2.95 -1.08
N VAL A 12 4.74 3.43 -1.83
CA VAL A 12 4.87 3.71 -3.26
C VAL A 12 5.94 4.78 -3.50
N ASP A 13 5.86 5.91 -2.80
CA ASP A 13 6.82 7.01 -2.93
C ASP A 13 8.26 6.57 -2.62
N ASP A 14 8.48 5.86 -1.51
CA ASP A 14 9.83 5.39 -1.13
C ASP A 14 10.37 4.33 -2.11
N LEU A 15 9.50 3.45 -2.61
CA LEU A 15 9.89 2.46 -3.60
C LEU A 15 10.27 3.12 -4.92
N ASP A 16 9.49 4.09 -5.38
CA ASP A 16 9.82 4.84 -6.59
C ASP A 16 11.13 5.63 -6.40
N GLU A 17 11.34 6.29 -5.25
CA GLU A 17 12.61 6.97 -4.94
C GLU A 17 13.78 5.99 -4.96
N TYR A 18 13.63 4.80 -4.36
CA TYR A 18 14.65 3.77 -4.37
C TYR A 18 14.94 3.26 -5.78
N LEU A 19 13.90 2.96 -6.56
CA LEU A 19 14.00 2.49 -7.95
C LEU A 19 14.65 3.53 -8.86
N GLU A 20 14.37 4.83 -8.64
CA GLU A 20 15.04 5.95 -9.33
C GLU A 20 16.50 6.10 -8.91
N ALA A 21 16.82 5.81 -7.64
CA ALA A 21 18.17 5.91 -7.09
C ALA A 21 19.08 4.75 -7.55
N ILE A 22 18.52 3.56 -7.75
CA ILE A 22 19.26 2.42 -8.28
C ILE A 22 19.34 2.46 -9.81
N SER A 23 20.36 1.80 -10.36
CA SER A 23 20.57 1.76 -11.81
C SER A 23 19.40 1.12 -12.56
N SER A 24 19.31 1.38 -13.88
CA SER A 24 18.22 0.92 -14.78
C SER A 24 17.96 -0.60 -14.85
N THR A 25 18.70 -1.41 -14.10
CA THR A 25 18.45 -2.84 -13.90
C THR A 25 18.33 -3.08 -12.39
N PRO A 26 17.13 -2.92 -11.81
CA PRO A 26 16.89 -3.27 -10.42
C PRO A 26 17.13 -4.77 -10.22
N ASP A 27 17.76 -5.11 -9.10
CA ASP A 27 17.94 -6.50 -8.68
C ASP A 27 16.71 -6.92 -7.88
N THR A 28 16.01 -7.96 -8.31
CA THR A 28 14.73 -8.38 -7.72
C THR A 28 14.88 -8.72 -6.24
N GLU A 29 15.93 -9.45 -5.86
CA GLU A 29 16.20 -9.83 -4.46
C GLU A 29 16.40 -8.57 -3.59
N ALA A 30 17.15 -7.59 -4.11
CA ALA A 30 17.36 -6.32 -3.41
C ALA A 30 16.07 -5.48 -3.28
N VAL A 31 15.26 -5.41 -4.32
CA VAL A 31 13.97 -4.70 -4.31
C VAL A 31 13.03 -5.35 -3.30
N VAL A 32 12.88 -6.67 -3.33
CA VAL A 32 12.00 -7.41 -2.41
C VAL A 32 12.47 -7.25 -0.97
N GLY A 33 13.77 -7.33 -0.71
CA GLY A 33 14.31 -7.07 0.62
C GLY A 33 14.00 -5.66 1.13
N TYR A 34 14.09 -4.66 0.25
CA TYR A 34 13.77 -3.28 0.58
C TYR A 34 12.26 -3.07 0.83
N VAL A 35 11.40 -3.70 0.03
CA VAL A 35 9.94 -3.68 0.23
C VAL A 35 9.57 -4.19 1.61
N ILE A 36 10.13 -5.33 2.03
CA ILE A 36 9.86 -5.92 3.35
C ILE A 36 10.34 -5.00 4.47
N GLU A 37 11.56 -4.45 4.34
CA GLU A 37 12.13 -3.51 5.32
C GLU A 37 11.25 -2.26 5.47
N LEU A 38 10.77 -1.68 4.36
CA LEU A 38 9.84 -0.56 4.40
C LEU A 38 8.53 -0.94 5.07
N PHE A 39 7.97 -2.10 4.73
CA PHE A 39 6.71 -2.57 5.31
C PHE A 39 6.81 -2.74 6.82
N GLU A 40 7.90 -3.36 7.30
CA GLU A 40 8.19 -3.48 8.73
C GLU A 40 8.37 -2.11 9.37
N THR A 41 9.14 -1.21 8.74
CA THR A 41 9.39 0.15 9.26
C THR A 41 8.09 0.94 9.43
N TYR A 42 7.23 0.93 8.43
CA TYR A 42 5.94 1.61 8.50
C TYR A 42 4.98 0.94 9.47
N ALA A 43 5.03 -0.39 9.58
CA ALA A 43 4.20 -1.13 10.51
C ALA A 43 4.61 -0.84 11.96
N GLU A 44 5.92 -0.76 12.24
CA GLU A 44 6.46 -0.36 13.54
C GLU A 44 5.98 1.04 13.95
N ASP A 45 5.97 2.02 13.04
CA ASP A 45 5.42 3.37 13.32
C ASP A 45 3.94 3.31 13.74
N LYS A 46 3.18 2.40 13.13
CA LYS A 46 1.78 2.13 13.45
C LYS A 46 1.56 1.15 14.61
N ASN A 47 2.63 0.70 15.27
CA ASN A 47 2.60 -0.31 16.34
C ASN A 47 1.96 -1.65 15.90
N LEU A 48 2.19 -2.02 14.64
CA LEU A 48 1.81 -3.29 14.04
C LEU A 48 3.03 -4.22 14.07
N ASP A 49 3.23 -4.89 15.20
CA ASP A 49 4.26 -5.93 15.32
C ASP A 49 3.87 -7.15 14.46
N GLU A 50 4.88 -7.86 13.94
CA GLU A 50 4.68 -9.12 13.20
C GLU A 50 3.81 -8.95 11.94
N ILE A 51 3.96 -7.84 11.22
CA ILE A 51 3.18 -7.57 9.99
C ILE A 51 3.46 -8.60 8.89
N VAL A 52 4.73 -8.91 8.62
CA VAL A 52 5.14 -9.85 7.57
C VAL A 52 4.53 -11.24 7.77
N PRO A 53 4.66 -11.90 8.93
CA PRO A 53 4.05 -13.22 9.13
C PRO A 53 2.52 -13.19 9.11
N GLN A 54 1.88 -12.06 9.46
CA GLN A 54 0.43 -11.91 9.30
C GLN A 54 0.04 -11.82 7.83
N LEU A 55 0.78 -11.08 7.00
CA LEU A 55 0.56 -11.02 5.56
C LEU A 55 0.75 -12.39 4.90
N GLU A 56 1.75 -13.17 5.33
CA GLU A 56 1.96 -14.54 4.85
C GLU A 56 0.79 -15.46 5.21
N GLU A 57 0.24 -15.33 6.43
CA GLU A 57 -0.91 -16.12 6.89
C GLU A 57 -2.20 -15.74 6.15
N GLU A 58 -2.46 -14.44 5.98
CA GLU A 58 -3.68 -13.94 5.33
C GLU A 58 -3.66 -14.18 3.82
N GLY A 59 -2.52 -13.95 3.16
CA GLY A 59 -2.32 -14.25 1.74
C GLY A 59 -2.31 -15.73 1.40
N GLN A 60 -2.29 -16.61 2.42
CA GLN A 60 -2.15 -18.06 2.25
C GLN A 60 -0.99 -18.43 1.34
N LEU A 61 0.14 -17.73 1.51
CA LEU A 61 1.29 -17.86 0.62
C LEU A 61 1.87 -19.27 0.71
N ASP A 62 2.23 -19.84 -0.43
CA ASP A 62 2.89 -21.15 -0.54
C ASP A 62 4.37 -21.14 -0.07
N GLY A 63 4.83 -20.02 0.50
CA GLY A 63 6.20 -19.79 0.97
C GLY A 63 6.35 -18.47 1.73
N SER A 64 7.58 -18.02 1.93
CA SER A 64 7.83 -16.70 2.56
C SER A 64 7.42 -15.57 1.60
N LEU A 65 6.98 -14.43 2.13
CA LEU A 65 6.58 -13.27 1.33
C LEU A 65 7.66 -12.85 0.33
N SER A 66 8.93 -12.87 0.77
CA SER A 66 10.07 -12.58 -0.09
C SER A 66 10.20 -13.55 -1.26
N GLU A 67 9.99 -14.85 -1.03
CA GLU A 67 10.14 -15.88 -2.06
C GLU A 67 9.05 -15.74 -3.12
N VAL A 68 7.80 -15.50 -2.70
CA VAL A 68 6.67 -15.36 -3.61
C VAL A 68 6.75 -14.07 -4.43
N LEU A 69 7.12 -12.95 -3.81
CA LEU A 69 7.34 -11.69 -4.52
C LEU A 69 8.46 -11.82 -5.55
N GLU A 70 9.59 -12.41 -5.15
CA GLU A 70 10.70 -12.62 -6.07
C GLU A 70 10.28 -13.51 -7.25
N GLU A 71 9.58 -14.62 -6.99
CA GLU A 71 9.11 -15.51 -8.06
C GLU A 71 8.17 -14.79 -9.03
N GLU A 72 7.20 -14.02 -8.55
CA GLU A 72 6.24 -13.30 -9.40
C GLU A 72 6.93 -12.18 -10.21
N MET A 73 7.80 -11.38 -9.58
CA MET A 73 8.55 -10.33 -10.27
C MET A 73 9.54 -10.89 -11.30
N SER A 74 10.23 -11.98 -10.97
CA SER A 74 11.23 -12.59 -11.86
C SER A 74 10.59 -13.45 -12.96
N SER A 75 9.41 -14.03 -12.71
CA SER A 75 8.65 -14.78 -13.72
C SER A 75 7.93 -13.88 -14.72
N ASN A 76 7.73 -12.60 -14.38
CA ASN A 76 7.07 -11.63 -15.23
C ASN A 76 8.10 -10.75 -15.96
N ASP A 77 8.48 -11.18 -17.18
CA ASP A 77 9.42 -10.44 -18.04
C ASP A 77 8.93 -9.03 -18.44
N GLU A 78 7.64 -8.74 -18.30
CA GLU A 78 7.03 -7.42 -18.57
C GLU A 78 6.77 -6.62 -17.28
N PHE A 79 7.29 -7.08 -16.13
CA PHE A 79 7.10 -6.40 -14.85
C PHE A 79 7.75 -5.02 -14.87
N GLU A 80 6.94 -3.98 -14.64
CA GLU A 80 7.43 -2.62 -14.49
C GLU A 80 7.85 -2.42 -13.03
N TYR A 81 9.13 -2.19 -12.81
CA TYR A 81 9.64 -1.86 -11.48
C TYR A 81 9.26 -0.43 -11.13
N THR A 82 8.05 -0.27 -10.62
CA THR A 82 7.49 0.97 -10.06
C THR A 82 6.90 0.67 -8.68
N GLY A 83 6.84 1.67 -7.82
CA GLY A 83 6.21 1.56 -6.50
C GLY A 83 4.77 1.07 -6.61
N GLU A 84 4.00 1.58 -7.58
CA GLU A 84 2.62 1.17 -7.80
C GLU A 84 2.47 -0.31 -8.18
N GLU A 85 3.29 -0.84 -9.10
CA GLU A 85 3.18 -2.26 -9.50
C GLU A 85 3.60 -3.20 -8.38
N ILE A 86 4.66 -2.85 -7.64
CA ILE A 86 5.14 -3.64 -6.51
C ILE A 86 4.09 -3.70 -5.39
N VAL A 87 3.50 -2.55 -5.05
CA VAL A 87 2.45 -2.49 -4.02
C VAL A 87 1.16 -3.17 -4.51
N SER A 88 0.80 -3.05 -5.79
CA SER A 88 -0.35 -3.75 -6.36
C SER A 88 -0.16 -5.27 -6.36
N LEU A 89 1.06 -5.74 -6.59
CA LEU A 89 1.40 -7.16 -6.47
C LEU A 89 1.25 -7.63 -5.02
N LEU A 90 1.77 -6.86 -4.06
CA LEU A 90 1.60 -7.13 -2.62
C LEU A 90 0.13 -7.21 -2.20
N GLU A 91 -0.69 -6.25 -2.63
CA GLU A 91 -2.14 -6.22 -2.36
C GLU A 91 -2.80 -7.53 -2.78
N ARG A 92 -2.47 -7.98 -3.98
CA ARG A 92 -3.02 -9.20 -4.57
C ARG A 92 -2.51 -10.47 -3.91
N LEU A 93 -1.24 -10.51 -3.50
CA LEU A 93 -0.63 -11.68 -2.87
C LEU A 93 -1.10 -11.84 -1.41
N CYS A 94 -1.19 -10.74 -0.67
CA CYS A 94 -1.43 -10.76 0.76
C CYS A 94 -2.88 -10.43 1.17
N ASP A 95 -3.77 -10.22 0.20
CA ASP A 95 -5.17 -9.82 0.42
C ASP A 95 -5.26 -8.57 1.33
N ILE A 96 -4.45 -7.55 1.00
CA ILE A 96 -4.40 -6.28 1.74
C ILE A 96 -5.50 -5.36 1.21
N GLU A 97 -6.32 -4.86 2.11
CA GLU A 97 -7.29 -3.81 1.87
C GLU A 97 -6.79 -2.51 2.51
N TRP A 98 -6.68 -1.45 1.72
CA TRP A 98 -6.27 -0.15 2.24
C TRP A 98 -7.49 0.67 2.66
N GLU A 99 -7.56 1.03 3.94
CA GLU A 99 -8.55 1.96 4.46
C GLU A 99 -8.25 3.36 3.93
N THR A 100 -9.09 3.84 3.01
CA THR A 100 -9.09 5.24 2.60
C THR A 100 -9.55 6.08 3.79
N GLU A 101 -8.82 7.14 4.14
CA GLU A 101 -9.25 8.13 5.15
C GLU A 101 -10.48 8.97 4.70
N ASP A 102 -11.21 8.51 3.68
CA ASP A 102 -12.36 9.18 3.07
C ASP A 102 -13.68 8.46 3.42
N GLU A 103 -14.04 8.52 4.70
CA GLU A 103 -15.44 8.33 5.13
C GLU A 103 -15.76 9.35 6.24
N GLY A 104 -15.87 10.62 5.83
CA GLY A 104 -16.34 11.70 6.70
C GLY A 104 -16.56 13.03 6.03
N GLY A 105 -16.62 13.08 4.69
CA GLY A 105 -16.51 14.34 3.96
C GLY A 105 -17.40 14.48 2.73
N ASP A 106 -18.48 13.73 2.57
CA ASP A 106 -19.48 14.05 1.54
C ASP A 106 -20.88 13.53 1.90
N GLU A 107 -21.65 14.36 2.60
CA GLU A 107 -23.11 14.39 2.42
C GLU A 107 -23.47 15.86 2.15
N GLU A 108 -23.63 16.17 0.87
CA GLU A 108 -24.33 17.35 0.39
C GLU A 108 -25.73 17.41 1.03
N GLU A 109 -26.04 18.47 1.79
CA GLU A 109 -27.42 18.97 1.86
C GLU A 109 -27.45 20.35 1.20
N GLU A 110 -27.92 20.31 -0.05
CA GLU A 110 -28.32 21.44 -0.88
C GLU A 110 -29.34 22.36 -0.18
N GLU A 111 -29.42 23.58 -0.71
CA GLU A 111 -30.13 24.77 -0.23
C GLU A 111 -31.67 24.65 -0.07
N GLU A 112 -32.24 25.76 0.43
CA GLU A 112 -33.65 26.20 0.45
C GLU A 112 -34.40 25.96 1.79
N GLU A 113 -35.09 26.92 2.42
CA GLU A 113 -35.72 28.15 1.94
C GLU A 113 -35.91 29.14 3.12
N GLU A 114 -35.96 30.44 2.80
CA GLU A 114 -36.13 31.56 3.74
C GLU A 114 -37.48 31.52 4.48
N GLU A 115 -37.49 31.48 5.83
CA GLU A 115 -38.57 32.08 6.63
C GLU A 115 -38.02 32.51 8.01
N ASP A 116 -37.95 33.83 8.28
CA ASP A 116 -38.81 34.47 9.28
C ASP A 116 -38.41 35.92 9.63
N ALA A 117 -39.43 36.78 9.60
CA ALA A 117 -39.63 37.98 10.39
C ALA A 117 -38.61 39.15 10.36
N SER A 118 -38.94 40.16 9.56
CA SER A 118 -38.94 41.53 10.10
C SER A 118 -40.38 42.06 10.19
N PHE A 119 -40.96 41.78 11.35
CA PHE A 119 -42.04 42.56 11.96
C PHE A 119 -41.48 43.94 12.34
N PHE A 120 -41.81 45.00 11.58
CA PHE A 120 -42.05 46.35 12.11
C PHE A 120 -42.77 47.25 11.09
#